data_AF-A0A418B654-F1
#
_entry.id   AF-A0A418B654-F1
#
_cell.length_a   1.000
_cell.length_b   1.000
_cell.length_c   1.000
_cell.angle_alpha   90.00
_cell.angle_beta   90.00
_cell.angle_gamma   90.00
#
_symmetry.space_group_name_H-M   'P 1'
#
loop_
_entity.id
_entity.type
_entity.pdbx_description
1 polymer ?
#
loop_
_entity_poly.entity_id
_entity_poly.type
_entity_poly.pdbx_seq_one_letter_code
_entity_poly.pdbx_strand_id
1 'polypeptide(L)'
;MAIVCVFFFCVGCGAPWGEYCMGGKYPGRVPTTIRVVSLLVQIPLFVTMALVVLARADVALPSLHSSWAIWMVVGLMGVSSVLNVITPSKWERLIWAPQVIVCFISSLAVALDM
;
A
#
# COMPACT_ATOMS: atom_id res chain seq x y z
N MET A 1 6.01 3.01 0.68
CA MET A 1 5.45 1.99 -0.25
C MET A 1 6.38 0.81 -0.53
N ALA A 2 7.70 0.98 -0.69
CA ALA A 2 8.60 -0.14 -1.09
C ALA A 2 8.49 -1.42 -0.22
N ILE A 3 8.40 -1.29 1.10
CA ILE A 3 8.27 -2.42 2.04
C ILE A 3 7.06 -3.31 1.70
N VAL A 4 5.91 -2.70 1.40
CA VAL A 4 4.69 -3.45 1.07
C VAL A 4 4.82 -4.18 -0.28
N CYS A 5 5.52 -3.57 -1.25
CA CYS A 5 5.76 -4.20 -2.54
C CYS A 5 6.65 -5.45 -2.38
N VAL A 6 7.71 -5.37 -1.57
CA VAL A 6 8.57 -6.52 -1.26
C VAL A 6 7.78 -7.61 -0.54
N PHE A 7 6.94 -7.24 0.43
CA PHE A 7 6.08 -8.18 1.13
C PHE A 7 5.14 -8.92 0.16
N PHE A 8 4.39 -8.19 -0.68
CA PHE A 8 3.47 -8.81 -1.63
C PHE A 8 4.19 -9.61 -2.73
N PHE A 9 5.42 -9.24 -3.07
CA PHE A 9 6.27 -10.04 -3.95
C PHE A 9 6.58 -11.40 -3.33
N CYS A 10 7.06 -11.42 -2.08
CA CYS A 10 7.33 -12.66 -1.35
C CYS A 10 6.07 -13.52 -1.17
N VAL A 11 4.93 -12.92 -0.83
CA VAL A 11 3.62 -13.60 -0.75
C VAL A 11 3.26 -14.21 -2.11
N GLY A 12 3.44 -13.46 -3.20
CA GLY A 12 3.27 -13.94 -4.57
C GLY A 12 4.16 -15.13 -4.90
N CYS A 13 5.42 -15.11 -4.46
CA CYS A 13 6.37 -16.22 -4.57
C CYS A 13 6.03 -17.43 -3.68
N GLY A 14 5.09 -17.30 -2.73
CA GLY A 14 4.62 -18.40 -1.88
C GLY A 14 5.19 -18.41 -0.47
N ALA A 15 5.68 -17.26 0.02
CA ALA A 15 6.02 -17.10 1.42
C ALA A 15 4.80 -17.40 2.32
N PRO A 16 5.00 -18.05 3.48
CA PRO A 16 3.93 -18.43 4.38
C PRO A 16 3.49 -17.25 5.28
N TRP A 17 3.21 -16.09 4.67
CA TRP A 17 2.91 -14.84 5.38
C TRP A 17 1.45 -14.40 5.26
N GLY A 18 0.56 -15.33 4.90
CA GLY A 18 -0.86 -15.05 4.75
C GLY A 18 -1.52 -14.57 6.05
N GLU A 19 -1.01 -14.97 7.21
CA GLU A 19 -1.51 -14.51 8.52
C GLU A 19 -1.23 -13.02 8.80
N TYR A 20 -0.23 -12.46 8.11
CA TYR A 20 0.12 -11.05 8.16
C TYR A 20 -0.63 -10.24 7.11
N CYS A 21 -1.61 -10.79 6.39
CA CYS A 21 -2.37 -10.03 5.39
C CYS A 21 -3.81 -10.53 5.23
N MET A 22 -4.67 -9.74 4.58
CA MET A 22 -6.06 -10.11 4.30
C MET A 22 -6.90 -10.45 5.55
N GLY A 23 -6.73 -9.71 6.64
CA GLY A 23 -7.40 -9.93 7.93
C GLY A 23 -6.94 -11.15 8.71
N GLY A 24 -5.79 -11.75 8.37
CA GLY A 24 -5.29 -13.00 8.93
C GLY A 24 -6.10 -14.23 8.47
N LYS A 25 -6.88 -14.09 7.39
CA LYS A 25 -7.81 -15.12 6.91
C LYS A 25 -7.13 -16.42 6.44
N TYR A 26 -5.88 -16.32 6.00
CA TYR A 26 -5.14 -17.43 5.38
C TYR A 26 -3.87 -17.73 6.19
N PRO A 27 -3.89 -18.64 7.18
CA PRO A 27 -2.69 -19.00 7.90
C PRO A 27 -1.67 -19.67 6.95
N GLY A 28 -0.40 -19.28 7.06
CA GLY A 28 0.68 -19.80 6.22
C GLY A 28 0.60 -19.29 4.77
N ARG A 29 0.53 -20.20 3.78
CA ARG A 29 0.58 -19.82 2.35
C ARG A 29 -0.80 -19.42 1.83
N VAL A 30 -0.88 -18.28 1.15
CA VAL A 30 -2.13 -17.84 0.52
C VAL A 30 -2.46 -18.65 -0.74
N PRO A 31 -3.75 -18.84 -1.10
CA PRO A 31 -4.17 -19.51 -2.32
C PRO A 31 -3.55 -18.90 -3.59
N THR A 32 -3.34 -19.73 -4.62
CA THR A 32 -2.72 -19.32 -5.89
C THR A 32 -3.38 -18.08 -6.51
N THR A 33 -4.71 -17.98 -6.46
CA THR A 33 -5.44 -16.79 -6.94
C THR A 33 -4.99 -15.51 -6.24
N ILE A 34 -4.81 -15.54 -4.93
CA ILE A 34 -4.36 -14.37 -4.15
C ILE A 34 -2.92 -14.04 -4.48
N ARG A 35 -2.06 -15.04 -4.67
CA ARG A 35 -0.66 -14.84 -5.09
C ARG A 35 -0.58 -14.08 -6.41
N VAL A 36 -1.39 -14.48 -7.39
CA VAL A 36 -1.45 -13.83 -8.70
C VAL A 36 -1.97 -12.40 -8.57
N VAL A 37 -3.03 -12.17 -7.79
CA VAL A 37 -3.56 -10.81 -7.53
C VAL A 37 -2.53 -9.93 -6.83
N SER A 38 -1.79 -10.46 -5.85
CA SER A 38 -0.71 -9.74 -5.18
C SER A 38 0.36 -9.27 -6.17
N LEU A 39 0.77 -10.13 -7.10
CA LEU A 39 1.81 -9.79 -8.08
C LEU A 39 1.32 -8.86 -9.19
N LEU A 40 0.14 -9.13 -9.75
CA LEU A 40 -0.33 -8.47 -10.97
C LEU A 40 -1.17 -7.23 -10.72
N VAL A 41 -1.74 -7.08 -9.52
CA VAL A 41 -2.64 -5.96 -9.20
C VAL A 41 -2.09 -5.15 -8.04
N GLN A 42 -1.77 -5.81 -6.92
CA GLN A 42 -1.42 -5.11 -5.69
C GLN A 42 -0.08 -4.36 -5.81
N ILE A 43 0.97 -5.02 -6.33
CA ILE A 43 2.28 -4.38 -6.52
C ILE A 43 2.21 -3.22 -7.52
N PRO A 44 1.66 -3.38 -8.75
CA PRO A 44 1.55 -2.26 -9.69
C PRO A 44 0.75 -1.09 -9.15
N LEU A 45 -0.31 -1.34 -8.39
CA LEU A 45 -1.08 -0.29 -7.72
C LEU A 45 -0.19 0.53 -6.77
N PHE A 46 0.52 -0.13 -5.84
CA PHE A 46 1.40 0.57 -4.90
C PHE A 46 2.56 1.29 -5.56
N VAL A 47 3.12 0.72 -6.64
CA VAL A 47 4.16 1.39 -7.44
C VAL A 47 3.59 2.64 -8.10
N THR A 48 2.43 2.54 -8.74
CA THR A 48 1.78 3.69 -9.41
C THR A 48 1.48 4.81 -8.42
N MET A 49 0.94 4.48 -7.24
CA MET A 49 0.69 5.45 -6.18
C MET A 49 1.99 6.13 -5.71
N ALA A 50 3.08 5.37 -5.55
CA ALA A 50 4.38 5.93 -5.20
C ALA A 50 4.91 6.89 -6.28
N LEU A 51 4.77 6.55 -7.56
CA LEU A 51 5.16 7.43 -8.67
C LEU A 51 4.35 8.73 -8.69
N VAL A 52 3.05 8.67 -8.40
CA VAL A 52 2.21 9.87 -8.28
C VAL A 52 2.69 10.78 -7.16
N VAL A 53 3.02 10.24 -5.98
CA VAL A 53 3.58 11.04 -4.88
C VAL A 53 4.93 11.65 -5.24
N LEU A 54 5.83 10.87 -5.87
CA LEU A 54 7.15 11.36 -6.28
C LEU A 54 7.09 12.44 -7.37
N ALA A 55 6.17 12.29 -8.32
CA ALA A 55 5.89 13.29 -9.35
C ALA A 55 5.26 14.55 -8.79
N ARG A 56 4.52 14.45 -7.68
CA ARG A 56 4.02 15.63 -6.96
C ARG A 56 5.00 16.31 -6.06
N ALA A 57 5.93 15.58 -5.49
CA ALA A 57 6.99 16.16 -4.68
C ALA A 57 8.14 16.74 -5.52
N ASP A 58 7.99 16.82 -6.86
CA ASP A 58 9.04 17.19 -7.82
C ASP A 58 10.35 16.39 -7.68
N VAL A 59 10.26 15.16 -7.14
CA VAL A 59 11.42 14.28 -6.92
C VAL A 59 11.74 13.46 -8.19
N ALA A 60 10.71 13.00 -8.91
CA ALA A 60 10.89 12.17 -10.11
C ALA A 60 9.68 12.23 -11.05
N LEU A 61 9.89 12.02 -12.36
CA LEU A 61 8.84 11.98 -13.39
C LEU A 61 7.95 13.25 -13.43
N PRO A 62 8.53 14.44 -13.66
CA PRO A 62 7.78 15.70 -13.74
C PRO A 62 6.71 15.73 -14.85
N SER A 63 6.81 14.84 -15.85
CA SER A 63 5.77 14.69 -16.88
C SER A 63 4.44 14.14 -16.35
N LEU A 64 4.43 13.51 -15.18
CA LEU A 64 3.24 12.96 -14.51
C LEU A 64 2.64 13.91 -13.47
N HIS A 65 3.00 15.19 -13.51
CA HIS A 65 2.60 16.20 -12.54
C HIS A 65 1.08 16.52 -12.63
N SER A 66 0.24 15.64 -12.10
CA SER A 66 -1.23 15.77 -12.17
C SER A 66 -1.84 16.26 -10.86
N SER A 67 -2.38 17.48 -10.87
CA SER A 67 -3.28 18.13 -9.87
C SER A 67 -3.95 17.18 -8.90
N TRP A 68 -4.68 16.29 -9.54
CA TRP A 68 -5.77 15.55 -8.97
C TRP A 68 -5.37 14.14 -8.54
N ALA A 69 -4.34 13.56 -9.17
CA ALA A 69 -3.96 12.17 -8.92
C ALA A 69 -3.50 11.94 -7.47
N ILE A 70 -2.89 12.94 -6.83
CA ILE A 70 -2.46 12.84 -5.43
C ILE A 70 -3.66 12.69 -4.48
N TRP A 71 -4.79 13.34 -4.77
CA TRP A 71 -6.00 13.22 -3.94
C TRP A 71 -6.60 11.81 -3.99
N MET A 72 -6.47 11.10 -5.12
CA MET A 72 -6.83 9.67 -5.18
C MET A 72 -5.93 8.83 -4.27
N VAL A 73 -4.62 9.13 -4.23
CA VAL A 73 -3.68 8.46 -3.33
C VAL A 73 -4.01 8.73 -1.87
N VAL A 74 -4.25 9.99 -1.52
CA VAL A 74 -4.66 10.41 -0.17
C VAL A 74 -5.96 9.72 0.24
N GLY A 75 -6.98 9.70 -0.62
CA GLY A 75 -8.25 9.03 -0.35
C GLY A 75 -8.08 7.53 -0.10
N LEU A 76 -7.35 6.84 -0.98
CA LEU A 76 -7.06 5.41 -0.82
C LEU A 76 -6.26 5.11 0.45
N MET A 77 -5.25 5.93 0.77
CA MET A 77 -4.43 5.76 1.98
C MET A 77 -5.19 6.11 3.25
N GLY A 78 -6.11 7.08 3.21
CA GLY A 78 -7.00 7.41 4.32
C GLY A 78 -7.94 6.24 4.64
N VAL A 79 -8.62 5.70 3.63
CA VAL A 79 -9.47 4.50 3.78
C VAL A 79 -8.62 3.32 4.28
N SER A 80 -7.45 3.09 3.67
CA SER A 80 -6.55 2.01 4.07
C SER A 80 -6.08 2.15 5.51
N SER A 81 -5.78 3.38 5.98
CA SER A 81 -5.38 3.65 7.37
C SER A 81 -6.48 3.22 8.33
N VAL A 82 -7.73 3.63 8.07
CA VAL A 82 -8.88 3.25 8.91
C VAL A 82 -9.04 1.72 8.93
N LEU A 83 -9.03 1.07 7.76
CA LEU A 83 -9.18 -0.37 7.66
C LEU A 83 -8.07 -1.15 8.39
N ASN A 84 -6.82 -0.67 8.32
CA ASN A 84 -5.69 -1.31 9.00
C ASN A 84 -5.70 -1.07 10.53
N VAL A 85 -6.30 0.02 11.00
CA VAL A 85 -6.49 0.25 12.45
C VAL A 85 -7.59 -0.65 13.02
N ILE A 86 -8.69 -0.83 12.29
CA ILE A 86 -9.84 -1.63 12.77
C ILE A 86 -9.73 -3.12 12.46
N THR A 87 -8.73 -3.55 11.66
CA THR A 87 -8.56 -4.96 11.28
C THR A 87 -8.57 -5.88 12.51
N PRO A 88 -9.29 -7.02 12.48
CA PRO A 88 -9.33 -7.95 13.60
C PRO A 88 -7.99 -8.65 13.84
N SER A 89 -7.10 -8.71 12.85
CA SER A 89 -5.77 -9.31 12.98
C SER A 89 -4.84 -8.42 13.79
N LYS A 90 -4.40 -8.91 14.96
CA LYS A 90 -3.43 -8.20 15.82
C LYS A 90 -2.13 -7.89 15.09
N TRP A 91 -1.62 -8.83 14.32
CA TRP A 91 -0.37 -8.70 13.60
C TRP A 91 -0.46 -7.70 12.46
N GLU A 92 -1.56 -7.70 11.71
CA GLU A 92 -1.78 -6.69 10.67
C GLU A 92 -1.86 -5.29 11.25
N ARG A 93 -2.59 -5.14 12.37
CA ARG A 93 -2.71 -3.86 13.04
C ARG A 93 -1.35 -3.35 13.51
N LEU A 94 -0.50 -4.22 14.03
CA LEU A 94 0.83 -3.86 14.52
C LEU A 94 1.79 -3.48 13.38
N ILE A 95 1.76 -4.22 12.27
CA ILE A 95 2.72 -4.06 11.17
C ILE A 95 2.26 -2.98 10.19
N TRP A 96 1.00 -3.03 9.74
CA TRP A 96 0.53 -2.23 8.62
C TRP A 96 -0.11 -0.91 9.02
N ALA A 97 -0.77 -0.82 10.18
CA ALA A 97 -1.39 0.44 10.58
C ALA A 97 -0.36 1.58 10.68
N PRO A 98 0.80 1.41 11.36
CA PRO A 98 1.81 2.48 11.42
C PRO A 98 2.33 2.86 10.04
N GLN A 99 2.62 1.86 9.19
CA GLN A 99 3.15 2.09 7.85
C GLN A 99 2.15 2.88 6.97
N VAL A 100 0.88 2.47 6.97
CA VAL A 100 -0.15 3.10 6.13
C VAL A 100 -0.48 4.50 6.65
N ILE A 101 -0.48 4.72 7.97
CA ILE A 101 -0.63 6.06 8.56
C ILE A 101 0.51 6.99 8.12
N VAL A 102 1.77 6.52 8.17
CA VAL A 102 2.92 7.31 7.68
C VAL A 102 2.76 7.63 6.20
N CYS A 103 2.35 6.64 5.38
CA CYS A 103 2.09 6.86 3.97
C CYS A 103 0.98 7.89 3.74
N PHE A 104 -0.13 7.81 4.49
CA PHE A 104 -1.24 8.74 4.42
C PHE A 104 -0.79 10.18 4.76
N ILE A 105 -0.14 10.37 5.91
CA ILE A 105 0.37 11.68 6.35
C ILE A 105 1.35 12.25 5.32
N SER A 106 2.28 11.44 4.83
CA SER A 106 3.24 11.90 3.81
C SER A 106 2.56 12.32 2.51
N SER A 107 1.59 11.55 2.02
CA SER A 107 0.84 11.90 0.81
C SER A 107 -0.05 13.13 1.01
N LEU A 108 -0.60 13.31 2.21
CA LEU A 108 -1.42 14.45 2.57
C LEU A 108 -0.57 15.72 2.67
N ALA A 109 0.61 15.64 3.28
CA ALA A 109 1.56 16.75 3.33
C ALA A 109 1.91 17.22 1.91
N VAL A 110 2.31 16.29 1.03
CA VAL A 110 2.60 16.60 -0.39
C VAL A 110 1.39 17.19 -1.13
N ALA A 111 0.17 16.80 -0.76
CA ALA A 111 -1.05 17.35 -1.36
C ALA A 111 -1.39 18.77 -0.87
N LEU A 112 -0.95 19.14 0.34
CA LEU A 112 -1.26 20.41 1.01
C LEU A 112 -0.16 21.47 0.87
N ASP A 113 1.09 21.08 0.62
CA ASP A 113 2.25 21.98 0.50
C ASP A 113 2.25 22.81 -0.82
N MET A 114 1.08 22.94 -1.46
CA MET A 114 0.85 23.67 -2.72
C MET A 114 -0.36 24.58 -2.63
#